data_AF-A0A8J5GS76-F1
#
_entry.id   AF-A0A8J5GS76-F1
#
_cell.length_a   1.000
_cell.length_b   1.000
_cell.length_c   1.000
_cell.angle_alpha   90.00
_cell.angle_beta   90.00
_cell.angle_gamma   90.00
#
_symmetry.space_group_name_H-M   'P 1'
#
loop_
_entity.id
_entity.type
_entity.pdbx_description
1 polymer ?
#
loop_
_entity_poly.entity_id
_entity_poly.type
_entity_poly.pdbx_seq_one_letter_code
_entity_poly.pdbx_strand_id
1 'polypeptide(L)' 'MADGDAISIFGSSHVWVDHCSLSNCADGLVDAVMSSTAIKVANSYCTHHNEVMLLGHSDSYERDKSMQVTVAFNHSENA' A
#
# COMPACT_ATOMS: atom_id res chain seq x y z
N MET A 1 17.78 -4.17 2.85
CA MET A 1 17.33 -4.68 1.54
C MET A 1 15.84 -4.42 1.52
N ALA A 2 15.30 -3.82 0.47
CA ALA A 2 13.85 -3.60 0.34
C ALA A 2 13.23 -4.88 -0.24
N ASP A 3 12.00 -5.20 0.17
CA ASP A 3 11.36 -6.49 -0.09
C ASP A 3 10.97 -6.67 -1.57
N GLY A 4 10.74 -5.57 -2.27
CA GLY A 4 10.49 -5.55 -3.71
C GLY A 4 9.26 -4.78 -4.13
N ASP A 5 8.65 -4.03 -3.20
CA ASP A 5 7.41 -3.30 -3.47
C ASP A 5 7.60 -2.13 -4.42
N ALA A 6 6.53 -1.74 -5.12
CA ALA A 6 6.54 -0.49 -5.90
C ALA A 6 6.67 0.73 -4.98
N ILE A 7 5.91 0.74 -3.88
CA ILE A 7 5.86 1.83 -2.90
C ILE A 7 5.78 1.22 -1.50
N SER A 8 6.80 1.46 -0.68
CA SER A 8 6.80 1.07 0.74
C SER A 8 6.73 2.31 1.65
N ILE A 9 5.74 2.36 2.53
CA ILE A 9 5.42 3.47 3.44
C ILE A 9 5.64 2.99 4.89
N PHE A 10 6.70 3.50 5.53
CA PHE A 10 7.10 3.13 6.89
C PHE A 10 6.93 4.29 7.86
N GLY A 11 6.18 4.10 8.94
CA GLY A 11 6.00 5.09 10.02
C GLY A 11 5.67 6.50 9.57
N SER A 12 4.97 6.63 8.45
CA SER A 12 4.73 7.91 7.79
C SER A 12 3.28 8.35 7.93
N SER A 13 3.03 9.65 7.78
CA SER A 13 1.67 10.19 7.81
C SER A 13 1.43 11.19 6.69
N HIS A 14 0.17 11.34 6.28
CA HIS A 14 -0.24 12.30 5.25
C HIS A 14 0.38 12.00 3.88
N VAL A 15 0.21 10.77 3.43
CA VAL A 15 0.72 10.28 2.13
C VAL A 15 -0.44 10.15 1.15
N TRP A 16 -0.25 10.62 -0.08
CA TRP A 16 -1.22 10.45 -1.16
C TRP A 16 -0.54 9.81 -2.38
N VAL A 17 -0.99 8.61 -2.74
CA VAL A 17 -0.65 7.92 -3.98
C VAL A 17 -1.83 8.09 -4.93
N ASP A 18 -1.61 8.79 -6.04
CA ASP A 18 -2.67 9.19 -6.97
C ASP A 18 -2.20 9.09 -8.42
N HIS A 19 -3.08 8.64 -9.33
CA HIS A 19 -2.79 8.53 -10.77
C HIS A 19 -1.50 7.76 -11.11
N CYS A 20 -1.14 6.78 -10.29
CA CYS A 20 0.02 5.93 -10.52
C CYS A 20 -0.37 4.70 -11.34
N SER A 21 0.55 4.19 -12.15
CA SER A 21 0.44 2.87 -12.79
C SER A 21 1.45 1.95 -12.12
N LEU A 22 0.97 0.96 -11.36
CA LEU A 22 1.78 0.05 -10.55
C LEU A 22 1.58 -1.38 -11.06
N SER A 23 2.66 -2.07 -11.38
CA SER A 23 2.61 -3.41 -11.97
C SER A 23 3.94 -4.14 -11.90
N ASN A 24 3.89 -5.48 -11.85
CA ASN A 24 5.06 -6.35 -12.03
C ASN A 24 6.22 -6.06 -11.05
N CYS A 25 5.89 -5.90 -9.77
CA CYS A 25 6.85 -5.82 -8.68
C CYS A 25 7.25 -7.22 -8.19
N ALA A 26 8.31 -7.29 -7.39
CA ALA A 26 8.84 -8.58 -6.93
C ALA A 26 8.10 -9.11 -5.68
N ASP A 27 7.60 -8.19 -4.86
CA ASP A 27 6.73 -8.46 -3.70
C ASP A 27 5.45 -7.62 -3.82
N GLY A 28 5.07 -6.73 -2.91
CA GLY A 28 3.81 -5.97 -3.02
C GLY A 28 3.78 -4.87 -4.11
N LEU A 29 2.63 -4.23 -4.33
CA LEU A 29 2.60 -2.94 -5.02
C LEU A 29 2.65 -1.77 -4.03
N VAL A 30 1.78 -1.75 -3.02
CA VAL A 30 1.76 -0.70 -1.99
C VAL A 30 1.72 -1.29 -0.59
N ASP A 31 2.80 -1.07 0.15
CA ASP A 31 2.96 -1.56 1.52
C ASP A 31 2.95 -0.39 2.50
N ALA A 32 2.07 -0.45 3.49
CA ALA A 32 1.97 0.54 4.56
C ALA A 32 2.04 -0.13 5.92
N VAL A 33 3.10 0.15 6.68
CA VAL A 33 3.40 -0.55 7.95
C VAL A 33 3.97 0.41 9.00
N MET A 34 4.23 -0.09 10.21
CA MET A 34 4.94 0.62 11.27
C MET A 34 4.23 1.89 11.77
N SER A 35 2.92 1.81 12.02
CA SER A 35 2.06 2.91 12.49
C SER A 35 1.82 4.00 11.44
N SER A 36 1.98 3.66 10.15
CA SER A 36 1.64 4.59 9.09
C SER A 36 0.13 4.89 9.09
N THR A 37 -0.25 6.14 8.85
CA THR A 37 -1.66 6.57 8.96
C THR A 37 -1.94 7.80 8.08
N ALA A 38 -3.21 8.17 7.92
CA ALA A 38 -3.63 9.24 7.02
C ALA A 38 -3.07 9.04 5.60
N ILE A 39 -3.25 7.84 5.05
CA ILE A 39 -2.83 7.47 3.70
C ILE A 39 -4.05 7.49 2.78
N LYS A 40 -3.88 7.99 1.56
CA LYS A 40 -4.86 7.82 0.48
C LYS A 40 -4.19 7.17 -0.71
N VAL A 41 -4.76 6.06 -1.20
CA VAL A 41 -4.38 5.43 -2.47
C VAL A 41 -5.60 5.52 -3.38
N ALA A 42 -5.54 6.39 -4.38
CA ALA A 42 -6.68 6.66 -5.25
C ALA A 42 -6.33 6.78 -6.73
N ASN A 43 -7.33 6.60 -7.59
CA ASN A 43 -7.23 6.80 -9.04
C ASN A 43 -6.03 6.10 -9.71
N SER A 44 -5.54 5.01 -9.12
CA SER A 44 -4.32 4.33 -9.59
C SER A 44 -4.69 3.04 -10.32
N TYR A 45 -3.85 2.67 -11.29
CA TYR A 45 -4.00 1.47 -12.12
C TYR A 45 -3.03 0.41 -11.62
N CYS A 46 -3.53 -0.55 -10.85
CA CYS A 46 -2.76 -1.63 -10.22
C CYS A 46 -3.01 -2.93 -10.99
N THR A 47 -2.03 -3.45 -11.73
CA THR A 47 -2.26 -4.64 -12.57
C THR A 47 -1.12 -5.63 -12.56
N HIS A 48 -1.43 -6.86 -12.99
CA HIS A 48 -0.44 -7.93 -13.13
C HIS A 48 0.30 -8.19 -11.80
N HIS A 49 -0.44 -8.18 -10.70
CA HIS A 49 0.11 -8.40 -9.37
C HIS A 49 -0.95 -8.95 -8.42
N ASN A 50 -0.63 -10.04 -7.73
CA ASN A 50 -1.58 -10.74 -6.86
C ASN A 50 -1.65 -10.12 -5.46
N GLU A 51 -0.54 -9.54 -5.01
CA GLU A 51 -0.40 -8.87 -3.73
C GLU A 51 -0.38 -7.36 -3.98
N VAL A 52 -1.57 -6.75 -4.06
CA VAL A 52 -1.71 -5.35 -4.52
C VAL A 52 -1.46 -4.36 -3.39
N MET A 53 -1.95 -4.62 -2.16
CA MET A 53 -1.69 -3.74 -1.02
C MET A 53 -1.56 -4.54 0.29
N LEU A 54 -0.49 -4.32 1.05
CA LEU A 54 -0.36 -4.78 2.44
C LEU A 54 -0.53 -3.59 3.40
N LEU A 55 -1.56 -3.63 4.26
CA LEU A 55 -1.87 -2.57 5.21
C LEU A 55 -1.75 -3.12 6.64
N GLY A 56 -0.56 -2.96 7.22
CA GLY A 56 -0.16 -3.60 8.48
C GLY A 56 0.48 -4.97 8.26
N HIS A 57 1.58 -5.25 8.97
CA HIS A 57 2.41 -6.44 8.73
C HIS A 57 2.36 -7.48 9.87
N SER A 58 1.94 -7.10 11.09
CA SER A 58 1.94 -8.01 12.24
C SER A 58 0.70 -7.84 13.11
N ASP A 59 0.01 -8.95 13.35
CA ASP A 59 -1.16 -9.04 14.25
C ASP A 59 -0.87 -8.57 15.68
N SER A 60 0.40 -8.65 16.10
CA SER A 60 0.85 -8.23 17.43
C SER A 60 1.24 -6.75 17.52
N TYR A 61 1.26 -6.04 16.39
CA TYR A 61 1.71 -4.65 16.35
C TYR A 61 0.57 -3.67 16.62
N GLU A 62 0.29 -3.48 17.91
CA GLU A 62 -0.80 -2.65 18.44
C GLU A 62 -0.83 -1.21 17.90
N ARG A 63 0.31 -0.66 17.48
CA ARG A 63 0.41 0.69 16.91
C ARG A 63 -0.22 0.84 15.53
N ASP A 64 -0.48 -0.26 14.82
CA ASP A 64 -1.23 -0.23 13.55
C ASP A 64 -2.75 -0.11 13.78
N LYS A 65 -3.26 -0.24 15.01
CA LYS A 65 -4.70 -0.02 15.29
C LYS A 65 -5.18 1.40 15.00
N SER A 66 -4.27 2.38 15.01
CA SER A 66 -4.57 3.77 14.62
C SER A 66 -4.35 4.06 13.14
N MET A 67 -4.02 3.04 12.33
CA MET A 67 -3.86 3.18 10.89
C MET A 67 -5.20 3.58 10.25
N GLN A 68 -5.14 4.59 9.40
CA GLN A 68 -6.26 5.02 8.57
C GLN A 68 -5.78 5.14 7.12
N VAL A 69 -6.39 4.33 6.25
CA VAL A 69 -6.09 4.30 4.82
C VAL A 69 -7.40 4.44 4.05
N THR A 70 -7.43 5.35 3.08
CA THR A 70 -8.52 5.47 2.11
C THR A 70 -8.09 4.84 0.79
N VAL A 71 -8.80 3.79 0.37
CA VAL A 71 -8.61 3.17 -0.95
C VAL A 71 -9.85 3.48 -1.79
N ALA A 72 -9.70 4.21 -2.88
CA ALA A 72 -10.84 4.66 -3.67
C ALA A 72 -10.51 4.82 -5.16
N PHE A 73 -11.43 4.42 -6.04
CA PHE A 73 -11.33 4.64 -7.49
C PHE A 73 -10.07 4.05 -8.15
N ASN A 74 -9.46 3.04 -7.54
CA ASN A 74 -8.36 2.30 -8.17
C ASN A 74 -8.91 1.26 -9.14
N HIS A 75 -8.23 1.05 -10.26
CA HIS A 75 -8.49 -0.05 -11.16
C HIS A 75 -7.52 -1.18 -10.84
N SER A 76 -8.06 -2.32 -10.43
CA SER A 76 -7.28 -3.52 -10.12
C SER A 76 -7.64 -4.64 -11.10
N GLU A 77 -6.67 -5.15 -11.84
CA GLU A 77 -6.89 -6.21 -12.85
C GLU A 77 -5.75 -7.25 -12.87
N ASN A 78 -6.16 -8.52 -13.02
CA ASN A 78 -5.40 -9.78 -12.87
C ASN A 78 -5.21 -10.24 -11.41
N ALA A 79 -5.70 -11.46 -11.14
CA ALA A 79 -5.37 -12.32 -10.00
C ALA A 79 -4.76 -13.63 -10.55
#